data_AF-A0AA90H4M1-F1
#
_entry.id   AF-A0AA90H4M1-F1
#
_cell.length_a   1.000
_cell.length_b   1.000
_cell.length_c   1.000
_cell.angle_alpha   90.00
_cell.angle_beta   90.00
_cell.angle_gamma   90.00
#
_symmetry.space_group_name_H-M   'P 1'
#
loop_
_entity.id
_entity.type
_entity.pdbx_description
1 polymer ?
#
loop_
_entity_poly.entity_id
_entity_poly.type
_entity_poly.pdbx_seq_one_letter_code
_entity_poly.pdbx_strand_id
1 'polypeptide(L)'
;MSKAEPAVAARADDTFAVGQVLPLEHAPPVRGLRALAALVEGDIPAAAAERLRDPRIPAEQWPQVLKREVAMTLGWAARRIRARATGAAGPPPAWHGRGRVLVLLPAHGLAVHALRRALPFALCGLPTAVAGHERDRDAVAEVLAALRDLTGLTPAQLSPAADAAPRAVRAAVPDDLVVLTGNPRTAETVRRESPALVLGATGGCTVLVGADPEQARRTAALLREHDRPGSCTRLHSWRVVPGSCAGGPGAPEPLGAVHPSAVYRLGAAPDRPIGTEDGYVVLPCDASGAVGTLTGFARDPLHRWPGDFLV
;
A
#
# COMPACT_ATOMS: atom_id res chain seq x y z
N MET A 1 -3.29 -7.01 -46.42
CA MET A 1 -4.47 -7.28 -45.57
C MET A 1 -3.96 -7.55 -44.16
N SER A 2 -3.91 -6.50 -43.33
CA SER A 2 -3.45 -6.60 -41.94
C SER A 2 -4.57 -7.15 -41.08
N LYS A 3 -4.36 -8.29 -40.41
CA LYS A 3 -5.29 -8.82 -39.42
C LYS A 3 -5.23 -7.92 -38.19
N ALA A 4 -6.28 -7.14 -37.97
CA ALA A 4 -6.48 -6.44 -36.71
C ALA A 4 -6.62 -7.50 -35.59
N GLU A 5 -5.75 -7.42 -34.58
CA GLU A 5 -5.94 -8.12 -33.32
C GLU A 5 -7.22 -7.59 -32.65
N PRO A 6 -8.09 -8.46 -32.14
CA PRO A 6 -9.28 -8.00 -31.44
C PRO A 6 -8.85 -7.32 -30.14
N ALA A 7 -9.23 -6.05 -30.00
CA ALA A 7 -9.16 -5.35 -28.73
C ALA A 7 -9.93 -6.19 -27.69
N VAL A 8 -9.22 -6.63 -26.64
CA VAL A 8 -9.85 -7.27 -25.49
C VAL A 8 -10.80 -6.26 -24.88
N ALA A 9 -12.09 -6.46 -25.12
CA ALA A 9 -13.15 -5.66 -24.53
C ALA A 9 -13.00 -5.75 -23.01
N ALA A 10 -12.72 -4.61 -22.37
CA ALA A 10 -12.83 -4.49 -20.92
C ALA A 10 -14.24 -4.92 -20.52
N ARG A 11 -14.34 -5.95 -19.67
CA ARG A 11 -15.63 -6.42 -19.14
C ARG A 11 -16.33 -5.26 -18.45
N ALA A 12 -17.56 -5.00 -18.88
CA ALA A 12 -18.36 -3.84 -18.47
C ALA A 12 -18.81 -3.85 -16.99
N ASP A 13 -18.47 -4.88 -16.21
CA ASP A 13 -18.85 -5.03 -14.79
C ASP A 13 -17.65 -4.98 -13.80
N ASP A 14 -16.43 -4.69 -14.26
CA ASP A 14 -15.20 -4.74 -13.44
C ASP A 14 -14.84 -3.40 -12.73
N THR A 15 -15.84 -2.63 -12.28
CA THR A 15 -15.57 -1.34 -11.62
C THR A 15 -15.47 -1.50 -10.10
N PHE A 16 -14.23 -1.63 -9.60
CA PHE A 16 -13.94 -1.37 -8.19
C PHE A 16 -14.18 0.13 -7.96
N ALA A 17 -15.27 0.52 -7.31
CA ALA A 17 -15.50 1.93 -7.04
C ALA A 17 -14.41 2.41 -6.08
N VAL A 18 -13.82 3.54 -6.44
CA VAL A 18 -12.68 4.15 -5.76
C VAL A 18 -13.13 4.43 -4.31
N GLY A 19 -12.58 3.71 -3.33
CA GLY A 19 -12.98 3.77 -1.91
C GLY A 19 -13.74 2.54 -1.39
N GLN A 20 -13.97 1.53 -2.22
CA GLN A 20 -14.50 0.25 -1.77
C GLN A 20 -13.44 -0.51 -0.95
N VAL A 21 -13.87 -1.05 0.18
CA VAL A 21 -13.07 -1.94 1.02
C VAL A 21 -12.92 -3.25 0.27
N LEU A 22 -11.73 -3.85 0.22
CA LEU A 22 -11.61 -5.24 -0.19
C LEU A 22 -12.38 -6.09 0.82
N PRO A 23 -13.52 -6.69 0.44
CA PRO A 23 -14.31 -7.45 1.38
C PRO A 23 -13.66 -8.83 1.52
N LEU A 24 -12.65 -8.93 2.39
CA LEU A 24 -12.14 -10.22 2.82
C LEU A 24 -13.22 -10.93 3.63
N GLU A 25 -13.57 -12.15 3.24
CA GLU A 25 -14.60 -12.95 3.92
C GLU A 25 -14.27 -13.17 5.40
N HIS A 26 -12.99 -13.12 5.77
CA HIS A 26 -12.52 -13.37 7.12
C HIS A 26 -12.01 -12.09 7.82
N ALA A 27 -12.06 -12.13 9.15
CA ALA A 27 -11.46 -11.13 10.02
C ALA A 27 -10.14 -11.68 10.60
N PRO A 28 -9.19 -10.81 10.96
CA PRO A 28 -8.02 -11.23 11.72
C PRO A 28 -8.45 -11.92 13.02
N PRO A 29 -7.88 -13.09 13.36
CA PRO A 29 -8.19 -13.75 14.62
C PRO A 29 -7.64 -12.94 15.79
N VAL A 30 -8.29 -13.04 16.95
CA VAL A 30 -7.87 -12.34 18.19
C VAL A 30 -6.41 -12.61 18.55
N ARG A 31 -5.90 -13.82 18.27
CA ARG A 31 -4.49 -14.16 18.47
C ARG A 31 -3.55 -13.26 17.66
N GLY A 32 -3.86 -13.02 16.38
CA GLY A 32 -3.07 -12.16 15.51
C GLY A 32 -3.05 -10.71 15.99
N LEU A 33 -4.20 -10.20 16.46
CA LEU A 33 -4.27 -8.88 17.10
C LEU A 33 -3.39 -8.78 18.34
N ARG A 34 -3.45 -9.78 19.23
CA ARG A 34 -2.64 -9.80 20.46
C ARG A 34 -1.14 -9.81 20.15
N ALA A 35 -0.73 -10.56 19.13
CA ALA A 35 0.67 -10.57 18.69
C ALA A 35 1.11 -9.17 18.20
N LEU A 36 0.31 -8.53 17.35
CA LEU A 36 0.59 -7.17 16.89
C LEU A 36 0.57 -6.15 18.04
N ALA A 37 -0.38 -6.23 18.96
CA ALA A 37 -0.46 -5.36 20.13
C ALA A 37 0.77 -5.49 21.03
N ALA A 38 1.22 -6.71 21.32
CA ALA A 38 2.43 -6.96 22.10
C ALA A 38 3.68 -6.33 21.46
N LEU A 39 3.79 -6.33 20.13
CA LEU A 39 4.90 -5.70 19.41
C LEU A 39 4.83 -4.16 19.42
N VAL A 40 3.63 -3.58 19.55
CA VAL A 40 3.42 -2.13 19.64
C VAL A 40 3.63 -1.63 21.07
N GLU A 41 3.14 -2.36 22.07
CA GLU A 41 3.29 -2.04 23.49
C GLU A 41 4.72 -2.27 23.96
N GLY A 42 5.33 -3.38 23.54
CA GLY A 42 6.71 -3.73 23.81
C GLY A 42 7.68 -3.23 22.73
N ASP A 43 8.87 -3.83 22.74
CA ASP A 43 9.87 -3.65 21.70
C ASP A 43 9.83 -4.78 20.68
N ILE A 44 10.12 -4.45 19.43
CA ILE A 44 10.35 -5.47 18.41
C ILE A 44 11.69 -6.15 18.74
N PRO A 45 11.74 -7.49 18.85
CA PRO A 45 12.97 -8.21 19.15
C PRO A 45 14.11 -7.78 18.22
N ALA A 46 15.27 -7.45 18.78
CA ALA A 46 16.41 -6.90 18.02
C ALA A 46 16.82 -7.80 16.84
N ALA A 47 16.84 -9.12 17.04
CA ALA A 47 17.12 -10.08 15.98
C ALA A 47 16.11 -10.03 14.82
N ALA A 48 14.83 -9.79 15.12
CA ALA A 48 13.81 -9.63 14.09
C ALA A 48 13.91 -8.26 13.40
N ALA A 49 14.19 -7.19 14.15
CA ALA A 49 14.42 -5.87 13.58
C ALA A 49 15.58 -5.87 12.59
N GLU A 50 16.68 -6.57 12.90
CA GLU A 50 17.83 -6.73 12.02
C GLU A 50 17.50 -7.52 10.76
N ARG A 51 16.80 -8.66 10.89
CA ARG A 51 16.37 -9.46 9.73
C ARG A 51 15.42 -8.73 8.79
N LEU A 52 14.65 -7.76 9.31
CA LEU A 52 13.68 -7.00 8.53
C LEU A 52 14.28 -5.73 7.93
N ARG A 53 15.56 -5.46 8.18
CA ARG A 53 16.20 -4.17 7.93
C ARG A 53 16.16 -3.75 6.45
N ASP A 54 15.67 -2.53 6.21
CA ASP A 54 15.86 -1.86 4.92
C ASP A 54 17.14 -1.02 4.94
N PRO A 55 18.21 -1.39 4.21
CA PRO A 55 19.51 -0.73 4.29
C PRO A 55 19.49 0.77 3.91
N ARG A 56 18.41 1.28 3.32
CA ARG A 56 18.29 2.68 2.87
C ARG A 56 17.82 3.64 3.95
N ILE A 57 17.16 3.13 4.99
CA ILE A 57 16.79 3.89 6.19
C ILE A 57 17.99 3.85 7.14
N PRO A 58 18.31 4.85 7.97
CA PRO A 58 19.37 4.74 8.98
C PRO A 58 19.04 3.67 10.06
N ALA A 59 20.07 3.00 10.61
CA ALA A 59 19.86 1.86 11.50
C ALA A 59 19.14 2.24 12.79
N GLU A 60 19.48 3.40 13.34
CA GLU A 60 18.89 4.00 14.53
C GLU A 60 17.42 4.40 14.35
N GLN A 61 16.98 4.66 13.10
CA GLN A 61 15.59 5.02 12.79
C GLN A 61 14.71 3.79 12.52
N TRP A 62 15.33 2.66 12.16
CA TRP A 62 14.60 1.48 11.70
C TRP A 62 13.62 0.89 12.72
N PRO A 63 13.96 0.73 14.02
CA PRO A 63 13.01 0.22 15.00
C PRO A 63 11.72 1.05 15.08
N GLN A 64 11.84 2.38 14.99
CA GLN A 64 10.69 3.28 15.01
C GLN A 64 9.83 3.15 13.74
N VAL A 65 10.47 3.04 12.58
CA VAL A 65 9.76 2.78 11.32
C VAL A 65 8.99 1.46 11.42
N LEU A 66 9.65 0.38 11.85
CA LEU A 66 9.02 -0.92 11.94
C LEU A 66 7.86 -0.93 12.95
N LYS A 67 8.05 -0.31 14.12
CA LYS A 67 7.00 -0.16 15.14
C LYS A 67 5.79 0.60 14.61
N ARG A 68 6.02 1.68 13.84
CA ARG A 68 4.95 2.42 13.15
C ARG A 68 4.20 1.54 12.16
N GLU A 69 4.91 0.77 11.32
CA GLU A 69 4.28 -0.13 10.35
C GLU A 69 3.43 -1.21 11.02
N VAL A 70 3.91 -1.80 12.13
CA VAL A 70 3.15 -2.77 12.92
C VAL A 70 1.92 -2.12 13.57
N ALA A 71 2.06 -0.92 14.15
CA ALA A 71 0.94 -0.18 14.75
C ALA A 71 -0.15 0.15 13.74
N MET A 72 0.22 0.47 12.51
CA MET A 72 -0.76 0.70 11.44
C MET A 72 -1.51 -0.56 11.04
N THR A 73 -0.80 -1.69 10.90
CA THR A 73 -1.43 -2.99 10.63
C THR A 73 -2.37 -3.41 11.76
N LEU A 74 -1.99 -3.17 13.02
CA LEU A 74 -2.88 -3.38 14.17
C LEU A 74 -4.13 -2.50 14.09
N GLY A 75 -3.96 -1.20 13.85
CA GLY A 75 -5.07 -0.25 13.75
C GLY A 75 -6.04 -0.63 12.63
N TRP A 76 -5.53 -1.08 11.48
CA TRP A 76 -6.34 -1.64 10.41
C TRP A 76 -7.11 -2.89 10.83
N ALA A 77 -6.42 -3.86 11.44
CA ALA A 77 -7.04 -5.12 11.87
C ALA A 77 -8.18 -4.86 12.87
N ALA A 78 -7.97 -3.95 13.81
CA ALA A 78 -8.99 -3.52 14.77
C ALA A 78 -10.20 -2.84 14.09
N ARG A 79 -9.96 -1.91 13.15
CA ARG A 79 -11.03 -1.28 12.36
C ARG A 79 -11.83 -2.33 11.57
N ARG A 80 -11.16 -3.33 10.98
CA ARG A 80 -11.80 -4.41 10.21
C ARG A 80 -12.75 -5.24 11.05
N ILE A 81 -12.34 -5.62 12.26
CA ILE A 81 -13.19 -6.35 13.20
C ILE A 81 -14.40 -5.51 13.59
N ARG A 82 -14.19 -4.22 13.89
CA ARG A 82 -15.28 -3.28 14.22
C ARG A 82 -16.27 -3.13 13.07
N ALA A 83 -15.80 -2.91 11.84
CA ALA A 83 -16.66 -2.72 10.66
C ALA A 83 -17.58 -3.93 10.40
N ARG A 84 -17.07 -5.14 10.60
CA ARG A 84 -17.88 -6.37 10.52
C ARG A 84 -18.91 -6.47 11.63
N ALA A 85 -18.52 -6.14 12.87
CA ALA A 85 -19.44 -6.16 14.01
C ALA A 85 -20.61 -5.19 13.82
N THR A 86 -20.38 -4.07 13.14
CA THR A 86 -21.43 -3.09 12.82
C THR A 86 -22.31 -3.47 11.63
N GLY A 87 -22.06 -4.60 10.96
CA GLY A 87 -22.87 -5.05 9.82
C GLY A 87 -22.90 -4.07 8.65
N ALA A 88 -21.87 -3.24 8.49
CA ALA A 88 -21.82 -2.26 7.41
C ALA A 88 -21.86 -3.00 6.07
N ALA A 89 -23.01 -2.90 5.38
CA ALA A 89 -23.22 -3.49 4.08
C ALA A 89 -22.41 -2.68 3.05
N GLY A 90 -21.23 -3.20 2.70
CA GLY A 90 -20.49 -2.72 1.55
C GLY A 90 -21.11 -3.22 0.24
N PRO A 91 -20.74 -2.60 -0.90
CA PRO A 91 -21.04 -3.16 -2.21
C PRO A 91 -20.45 -4.58 -2.35
N PRO A 92 -21.00 -5.41 -3.26
CA PRO A 92 -20.52 -6.77 -3.45
C PRO A 92 -19.03 -6.82 -3.80
N PRO A 93 -18.29 -7.85 -3.34
CA PRO A 93 -16.90 -8.04 -3.67
C PRO A 93 -16.62 -8.10 -5.17
N ALA A 94 -15.61 -7.39 -5.65
CA ALA A 94 -14.97 -7.72 -6.93
C ALA A 94 -14.14 -9.02 -6.84
N TRP A 95 -13.77 -9.44 -5.63
CA TRP A 95 -13.07 -10.69 -5.37
C TRP A 95 -13.66 -11.41 -4.17
N HIS A 96 -14.13 -12.65 -4.38
CA HIS A 96 -14.91 -13.41 -3.39
C HIS A 96 -14.08 -14.09 -2.30
N GLY A 97 -12.75 -14.00 -2.34
CA GLY A 97 -11.88 -14.47 -1.27
C GLY A 97 -11.58 -15.97 -1.23
N ARG A 98 -12.02 -16.76 -2.23
CA ARG A 98 -11.84 -18.23 -2.20
C ARG A 98 -10.48 -18.72 -2.72
N GLY A 99 -9.78 -17.93 -3.52
CA GLY A 99 -8.43 -18.27 -4.00
C GLY A 99 -7.32 -17.81 -3.05
N ARG A 100 -6.07 -17.93 -3.51
CA ARG A 100 -4.90 -17.41 -2.79
C ARG A 100 -4.61 -15.97 -3.18
N VAL A 101 -3.75 -15.31 -2.40
CA VAL A 101 -3.20 -14.00 -2.70
C VAL A 101 -1.74 -14.15 -3.11
N LEU A 102 -1.40 -13.67 -4.31
CA LEU A 102 -0.01 -13.51 -4.76
C LEU A 102 0.39 -12.04 -4.61
N VAL A 103 1.36 -11.76 -3.75
CA VAL A 103 1.86 -10.41 -3.52
C VAL A 103 3.21 -10.23 -4.21
N LEU A 104 3.28 -9.24 -5.10
CA LEU A 104 4.48 -8.88 -5.84
C LEU A 104 5.10 -7.63 -5.20
N LEU A 105 6.25 -7.81 -4.57
CA LEU A 105 6.99 -6.75 -3.89
C LEU A 105 7.92 -6.01 -4.86
N PRO A 106 8.18 -4.70 -4.64
CA PRO A 106 9.21 -3.98 -5.37
C PRO A 106 10.60 -4.46 -4.91
N ALA A 107 11.64 -4.04 -5.63
CA ALA A 107 13.04 -4.44 -5.36
C ALA A 107 13.63 -3.88 -4.05
N HIS A 108 12.82 -3.24 -3.21
CA HIS A 108 13.26 -2.54 -2.02
C HIS A 108 12.12 -2.37 -1.02
N GLY A 109 12.39 -2.08 0.26
CA GLY A 109 11.33 -1.92 1.25
C GLY A 109 10.55 -3.20 1.53
N LEU A 110 11.19 -4.37 1.35
CA LEU A 110 10.53 -5.68 1.39
C LEU A 110 9.68 -5.87 2.65
N ALA A 111 10.25 -5.59 3.83
CA ALA A 111 9.53 -5.71 5.10
C ALA A 111 8.32 -4.76 5.18
N VAL A 112 8.49 -3.49 4.82
CA VAL A 112 7.41 -2.49 4.83
C VAL A 112 6.29 -2.90 3.88
N HIS A 113 6.63 -3.31 2.65
CA HIS A 113 5.64 -3.71 1.68
C HIS A 113 4.98 -5.05 2.04
N ALA A 114 5.71 -6.01 2.59
CA ALA A 114 5.11 -7.25 3.10
C ALA A 114 4.13 -6.97 4.25
N LEU A 115 4.47 -6.10 5.20
CA LEU A 115 3.57 -5.64 6.27
C LEU A 115 2.30 -4.97 5.74
N ARG A 116 2.42 -4.18 4.66
CA ARG A 116 1.30 -3.41 4.10
C ARG A 116 0.49 -4.14 3.03
N ARG A 117 1.04 -5.16 2.38
CA ARG A 117 0.47 -5.79 1.17
C ARG A 117 0.22 -7.28 1.31
N ALA A 118 0.94 -7.97 2.19
CA ALA A 118 0.80 -9.41 2.38
C ALA A 118 0.17 -9.73 3.74
N LEU A 119 0.72 -9.14 4.81
CA LEU A 119 0.29 -9.44 6.17
C LEU A 119 -1.22 -9.23 6.41
N PRO A 120 -1.88 -8.19 5.86
CA PRO A 120 -3.33 -8.01 6.03
C PRO A 120 -4.16 -9.21 5.54
N PHE A 121 -3.79 -9.80 4.40
CA PHE A 121 -4.47 -10.97 3.85
C PHE A 121 -4.16 -12.24 4.65
N ALA A 122 -2.89 -12.46 4.99
CA ALA A 122 -2.45 -13.61 5.78
C ALA A 122 -3.08 -13.61 7.18
N LEU A 123 -3.20 -12.45 7.83
CA LEU A 123 -3.90 -12.29 9.10
C LEU A 123 -5.38 -12.64 8.98
N CYS A 124 -6.02 -12.36 7.83
CA CYS A 124 -7.38 -12.82 7.56
C CYS A 124 -7.45 -14.31 7.16
N GLY A 125 -6.37 -15.08 7.30
CA GLY A 125 -6.37 -16.51 7.02
C GLY A 125 -6.33 -16.87 5.53
N LEU A 126 -6.12 -15.90 4.64
CA LEU A 126 -5.98 -16.15 3.21
C LEU A 126 -4.56 -16.69 2.92
N PRO A 127 -4.43 -17.78 2.15
CA PRO A 127 -3.12 -18.28 1.73
C PRO A 127 -2.40 -17.18 0.93
N THR A 128 -1.33 -16.64 1.48
CA THR A 128 -0.62 -15.49 0.89
C THR A 128 0.79 -15.89 0.50
N ALA A 129 1.03 -15.97 -0.80
CA ALA A 129 2.36 -16.19 -1.38
C ALA A 129 2.97 -14.84 -1.77
N VAL A 130 4.26 -14.65 -1.50
CA VAL A 130 4.95 -13.38 -1.79
C VAL A 130 6.14 -13.62 -2.70
N ALA A 131 6.21 -12.89 -3.81
CA ALA A 131 7.34 -12.90 -4.73
C ALA A 131 7.96 -11.50 -4.80
N GLY A 132 9.29 -11.44 -4.82
CA GLY A 132 10.04 -10.23 -5.14
C GLY A 132 10.74 -10.34 -6.49
N HIS A 133 11.71 -9.47 -6.72
CA HIS A 133 12.66 -9.65 -7.80
C HIS A 133 13.43 -10.96 -7.62
N GLU A 134 13.85 -11.61 -8.71
CA GLU A 134 14.51 -12.93 -8.66
C GLU A 134 15.78 -12.92 -7.78
N ARG A 135 16.59 -11.88 -7.91
CA ARG A 135 17.78 -11.64 -7.06
C ARG A 135 17.48 -11.48 -5.56
N ASP A 136 16.23 -11.18 -5.19
CA ASP A 136 15.82 -10.88 -3.81
C ASP A 136 15.04 -12.06 -3.19
N ARG A 137 15.02 -13.25 -3.82
CA ARG A 137 14.23 -14.40 -3.35
C ARG A 137 14.56 -14.82 -1.92
N ASP A 138 15.84 -14.90 -1.58
CA ASP A 138 16.28 -15.31 -0.24
C ASP A 138 15.92 -14.24 0.79
N ALA A 139 16.16 -12.96 0.46
CA ALA A 139 15.77 -11.83 1.31
C ALA A 139 14.27 -11.79 1.56
N VAL A 140 13.44 -12.08 0.54
CA VAL A 140 11.99 -12.22 0.72
C VAL A 140 11.68 -13.37 1.66
N ALA A 141 12.27 -14.56 1.47
CA ALA A 141 12.03 -15.70 2.35
C ALA A 141 12.39 -15.41 3.82
N GLU A 142 13.53 -14.74 4.05
CA GLU A 142 13.98 -14.33 5.38
C GLU A 142 13.05 -13.32 6.05
N VAL A 143 12.60 -12.31 5.30
CA VAL A 143 11.63 -11.30 5.76
C VAL A 143 10.32 -11.97 6.15
N LEU A 144 9.78 -12.86 5.31
CA LEU A 144 8.52 -13.55 5.60
C LEU A 144 8.65 -14.49 6.80
N ALA A 145 9.79 -15.16 6.96
CA ALA A 145 10.06 -15.96 8.14
C ALA A 145 10.05 -15.10 9.41
N ALA A 146 10.76 -13.96 9.42
CA ALA A 146 10.75 -13.04 10.55
C ALA A 146 9.34 -12.50 10.86
N LEU A 147 8.55 -12.14 9.83
CA LEU A 147 7.17 -11.69 10.01
C LEU A 147 6.28 -12.79 10.59
N ARG A 148 6.44 -14.05 10.15
CA ARG A 148 5.73 -15.19 10.73
C ARG A 148 6.08 -15.37 12.20
N ASP A 149 7.36 -15.33 12.55
CA ASP A 149 7.84 -15.47 13.92
C ASP A 149 7.23 -14.39 14.83
N LEU A 150 7.20 -13.14 14.35
CA LEU A 150 6.63 -12.00 15.09
C LEU A 150 5.11 -12.10 15.27
N THR A 151 4.40 -12.64 14.29
CA THR A 151 2.92 -12.61 14.26
C THR A 151 2.27 -13.94 14.64
N GLY A 152 3.07 -15.00 14.78
CA GLY A 152 2.60 -16.37 15.03
C GLY A 152 1.87 -17.00 13.84
N LEU A 153 2.08 -16.48 12.62
CA LEU A 153 1.50 -17.03 11.40
C LEU A 153 2.25 -18.30 10.95
N THR A 154 1.50 -19.23 10.36
CA THR A 154 2.08 -20.47 9.82
C THR A 154 2.63 -20.27 8.40
N PRO A 155 3.52 -21.16 7.91
CA PRO A 155 3.96 -21.16 6.52
C PRO A 155 2.83 -21.29 5.49
N ALA A 156 1.70 -21.90 5.86
CA ALA A 156 0.54 -21.99 4.97
C ALA A 156 -0.20 -20.65 4.80
N GLN A 157 -0.11 -19.75 5.79
CA GLN A 157 -0.76 -18.45 5.75
C GLN A 157 0.09 -17.39 5.04
N LEU A 158 1.41 -17.41 5.25
CA LEU A 158 2.35 -16.47 4.66
C LEU A 158 3.61 -17.21 4.19
N SER A 159 3.84 -17.31 2.89
CA SER A 159 4.98 -18.03 2.32
C SER A 159 5.67 -17.27 1.20
N PRO A 160 6.97 -17.52 0.95
CA PRO A 160 7.57 -17.12 -0.31
C PRO A 160 6.90 -17.90 -1.46
N ALA A 161 6.74 -17.26 -2.61
CA ALA A 161 6.28 -17.94 -3.81
C ALA A 161 7.28 -19.05 -4.20
N ALA A 162 6.75 -20.22 -4.55
CA ALA A 162 7.57 -21.36 -4.99
C ALA A 162 8.32 -21.04 -6.30
N ASP A 163 7.63 -20.36 -7.21
CA ASP A 163 8.15 -19.95 -8.51
C ASP A 163 8.59 -18.48 -8.52
N ALA A 164 9.47 -18.14 -9.47
CA ALA A 164 9.79 -16.75 -9.79
C ALA A 164 8.53 -15.98 -10.23
N ALA A 165 8.49 -14.67 -9.96
CA ALA A 165 7.30 -13.84 -10.13
C ALA A 165 6.59 -14.00 -11.50
N PRO A 166 7.27 -14.00 -12.66
CA PRO A 166 6.59 -14.18 -13.96
C PRO A 166 5.87 -15.52 -14.10
N ARG A 167 6.47 -16.60 -13.57
CA ARG A 167 5.85 -17.93 -13.59
C ARG A 167 4.69 -18.00 -12.60
N ALA A 168 4.87 -17.47 -11.40
CA ALA A 168 3.81 -17.41 -10.39
C ALA A 168 2.57 -16.64 -10.88
N VAL A 169 2.77 -15.55 -11.62
CA VAL A 169 1.71 -14.73 -12.24
C VAL A 169 0.93 -15.52 -13.30
N ARG A 170 1.63 -16.21 -14.21
CA ARG A 170 1.02 -17.03 -15.25
C ARG A 170 0.32 -18.29 -14.71
N ALA A 171 0.76 -18.77 -13.55
CA ALA A 171 0.15 -19.90 -12.85
C ALA A 171 -1.01 -19.50 -11.92
N ALA A 172 -1.32 -18.20 -11.78
CA ALA A 172 -2.49 -17.76 -11.03
C ALA A 172 -3.78 -18.23 -11.72
N VAL A 173 -4.86 -18.40 -10.96
CA VAL A 173 -6.18 -18.82 -11.46
C VAL A 173 -7.22 -17.71 -11.29
N PRO A 174 -8.40 -17.77 -11.96
CA PRO A 174 -9.40 -16.70 -11.87
C PRO A 174 -9.87 -16.35 -10.45
N ASP A 175 -9.84 -17.31 -9.54
CA ASP A 175 -10.22 -17.12 -8.14
C ASP A 175 -9.10 -16.49 -7.29
N ASP A 176 -7.88 -16.37 -7.81
CA ASP A 176 -6.75 -15.75 -7.11
C ASP A 176 -6.83 -14.21 -7.15
N LEU A 177 -6.10 -13.59 -6.23
CA LEU A 177 -5.84 -12.15 -6.21
C LEU A 177 -4.34 -11.91 -6.38
N VAL A 178 -3.96 -11.06 -7.34
CA VAL A 178 -2.59 -10.56 -7.47
C VAL A 178 -2.52 -9.12 -6.98
N VAL A 179 -1.71 -8.90 -5.94
CA VAL A 179 -1.44 -7.57 -5.39
C VAL A 179 -0.03 -7.17 -5.78
N LEU A 180 0.13 -6.08 -6.52
CA LEU A 180 1.43 -5.59 -6.96
C LEU A 180 1.74 -4.24 -6.32
N THR A 181 2.98 -4.06 -5.91
CA THR A 181 3.54 -2.73 -5.62
C THR A 181 4.77 -2.52 -6.49
N GLY A 182 4.80 -1.44 -7.27
CA GLY A 182 5.89 -1.21 -8.21
C GLY A 182 5.51 -0.30 -9.38
N ASN A 183 6.08 -0.58 -10.55
CA ASN A 183 5.90 0.26 -11.74
C ASN A 183 4.53 0.02 -12.41
N PRO A 184 3.84 1.08 -12.89
CA PRO A 184 2.59 0.95 -13.67
C PRO A 184 2.69 -0.04 -14.84
N ARG A 185 3.79 -0.01 -15.60
CA ARG A 185 4.03 -0.93 -16.73
C ARG A 185 4.09 -2.40 -16.29
N THR A 186 4.56 -2.66 -15.07
CA THR A 186 4.56 -4.00 -14.52
C THR A 186 3.14 -4.43 -14.17
N ALA A 187 2.30 -3.54 -13.62
CA ALA A 187 0.89 -3.83 -13.38
C ALA A 187 0.13 -4.15 -14.67
N GLU A 188 0.36 -3.39 -15.75
CA GLU A 188 -0.20 -3.65 -17.08
C GLU A 188 0.23 -5.03 -17.62
N THR A 189 1.51 -5.37 -17.48
CA THR A 189 2.04 -6.67 -17.90
C THR A 189 1.42 -7.81 -17.09
N VAL A 190 1.35 -7.68 -15.77
CA VAL A 190 0.73 -8.69 -14.88
C VAL A 190 -0.74 -8.87 -15.21
N ARG A 191 -1.48 -7.79 -15.49
CA ARG A 191 -2.89 -7.84 -15.93
C ARG A 191 -3.07 -8.60 -17.23
N ARG A 192 -2.14 -8.44 -18.17
CA ARG A 192 -2.19 -9.15 -19.46
C ARG A 192 -1.84 -10.64 -19.30
N GLU A 193 -0.94 -10.97 -18.38
CA GLU A 193 -0.43 -12.34 -18.22
C GLU A 193 -1.18 -13.20 -17.18
N SER A 194 -1.97 -12.59 -16.31
CA SER A 194 -2.68 -13.27 -15.24
C SER A 194 -4.18 -13.38 -15.52
N PRO A 195 -4.81 -14.55 -15.31
CA PRO A 195 -6.27 -14.66 -15.34
C PRO A 195 -6.94 -14.20 -14.03
N ALA A 196 -6.15 -13.90 -12.99
CA ALA A 196 -6.60 -13.46 -11.67
C ALA A 196 -7.00 -11.98 -11.65
N LEU A 197 -7.71 -11.55 -10.59
CA LEU A 197 -7.90 -10.11 -10.35
C LEU A 197 -6.56 -9.47 -9.97
N VAL A 198 -6.23 -8.33 -10.57
CA VAL A 198 -4.96 -7.62 -10.32
C VAL A 198 -5.20 -6.23 -9.74
N LEU A 199 -4.66 -5.99 -8.54
CA LEU A 199 -4.63 -4.70 -7.86
C LEU A 199 -3.19 -4.20 -7.79
N GLY A 200 -2.97 -2.95 -8.18
CA GLY A 200 -1.64 -2.34 -8.18
C GLY A 200 -1.60 -1.07 -7.34
N ALA A 201 -0.64 -0.98 -6.42
CA ALA A 201 -0.25 0.28 -5.79
C ALA A 201 1.01 0.79 -6.51
N THR A 202 0.81 1.61 -7.54
CA THR A 202 1.88 1.99 -8.49
C THR A 202 2.19 3.47 -8.56
N GLY A 203 1.59 4.26 -7.66
CA GLY A 203 1.86 5.69 -7.57
C GLY A 203 3.36 5.98 -7.40
N GLY A 204 3.90 6.92 -8.16
CA GLY A 204 5.34 7.11 -8.31
C GLY A 204 5.96 8.25 -7.48
N CYS A 205 5.15 8.95 -6.69
CA CYS A 205 5.58 10.16 -5.99
C CYS A 205 4.56 10.64 -4.93
N THR A 206 4.89 11.74 -4.28
CA THR A 206 3.99 12.48 -3.40
C THR A 206 3.71 13.86 -3.97
N VAL A 207 2.51 14.37 -3.69
CA VAL A 207 2.09 15.74 -4.01
C VAL A 207 1.72 16.44 -2.72
N LEU A 208 2.29 17.62 -2.52
CA LEU A 208 2.02 18.44 -1.34
C LEU A 208 1.05 19.57 -1.69
N VAL A 209 0.04 19.76 -0.86
CA VAL A 209 -0.98 20.81 -1.03
C VAL A 209 -1.04 21.62 0.26
N GLY A 210 -0.87 22.93 0.17
CA GLY A 210 -0.96 23.84 1.31
C GLY A 210 -1.81 25.07 1.01
N ALA A 211 -2.18 25.81 2.06
CA ALA A 211 -2.82 27.12 1.92
C ALA A 211 -1.81 28.28 2.06
N ASP A 212 -0.72 28.07 2.82
CA ASP A 212 0.37 29.04 3.01
C ASP A 212 1.56 28.71 2.08
N PRO A 213 1.92 29.61 1.15
CA PRO A 213 3.07 29.43 0.24
C PRO A 213 4.43 29.30 0.94
N GLU A 214 4.65 29.95 2.08
CA GLU A 214 5.93 29.90 2.78
C GLU A 214 6.09 28.56 3.51
N GLN A 215 5.05 28.15 4.22
CA GLN A 215 4.98 26.84 4.84
C GLN A 215 5.13 25.70 3.82
N ALA A 216 4.38 25.75 2.71
CA ALA A 216 4.46 24.71 1.69
C ALA A 216 5.88 24.59 1.11
N ARG A 217 6.58 25.71 0.92
CA ARG A 217 8.00 25.72 0.50
C ARG A 217 8.91 25.07 1.54
N ARG A 218 8.76 25.42 2.82
CA ARG A 218 9.57 24.82 3.90
C ARG A 218 9.37 23.32 3.98
N THR A 219 8.13 22.84 4.01
CA THR A 219 7.85 21.41 4.06
C THR A 219 8.28 20.69 2.79
N ALA A 220 8.13 21.31 1.63
CA ALA A 220 8.64 20.75 0.38
C ALA A 220 10.17 20.57 0.40
N ALA A 221 10.92 21.51 0.99
CA ALA A 221 12.35 21.39 1.16
C ALA A 221 12.71 20.20 2.07
N LEU A 222 12.02 20.07 3.21
CA LEU A 222 12.23 18.94 4.14
C LEU A 222 11.91 17.58 3.49
N LEU A 223 10.82 17.46 2.74
CA LEU A 223 10.48 16.22 2.05
C LEU A 223 11.55 15.84 1.01
N ARG A 224 12.13 16.84 0.32
CA ARG A 224 13.19 16.62 -0.67
C ARG A 224 14.51 16.14 -0.06
N GLU A 225 14.79 16.43 1.20
CA GLU A 225 15.97 15.88 1.90
C GLU A 225 15.94 14.35 1.97
N HIS A 226 14.73 13.77 1.91
CA HIS A 226 14.50 12.33 1.93
C HIS A 226 14.20 11.73 0.56
N ASP A 227 14.33 12.51 -0.52
CA ASP A 227 14.12 12.01 -1.88
C ASP A 227 15.19 10.98 -2.23
N ARG A 228 14.73 9.76 -2.50
CA ARG A 228 15.58 8.68 -3.01
C ARG A 228 15.14 8.32 -4.43
N PRO A 229 16.07 8.12 -5.37
CA PRO A 229 15.74 7.61 -6.69
C PRO A 229 14.91 6.32 -6.61
N GLY A 230 13.78 6.29 -7.33
CA GLY A 230 12.88 5.15 -7.36
C GLY A 230 11.97 4.98 -6.13
N SER A 231 11.97 5.90 -5.16
CA SER A 231 11.00 5.88 -4.07
C SER A 231 9.64 6.40 -4.51
N CYS A 232 8.56 5.70 -4.12
CA CYS A 232 7.19 6.19 -4.31
C CYS A 232 6.84 7.38 -3.41
N THR A 233 7.66 7.66 -2.39
CA THR A 233 7.46 8.78 -1.46
C THR A 233 8.11 10.09 -1.91
N ARG A 234 8.87 10.08 -3.01
CA ARG A 234 9.60 11.27 -3.50
C ARG A 234 8.65 12.42 -3.78
N LEU A 235 9.04 13.65 -3.45
CA LEU A 235 8.21 14.81 -3.74
C LEU A 235 8.26 15.14 -5.24
N HIS A 236 7.13 15.04 -5.94
CA HIS A 236 7.05 15.45 -7.34
C HIS A 236 6.77 16.95 -7.45
N SER A 237 5.68 17.40 -6.83
CA SER A 237 5.27 18.79 -6.88
C SER A 237 4.63 19.22 -5.57
N TRP A 238 4.57 20.52 -5.36
CA TRP A 238 3.79 21.14 -4.30
C TRP A 238 3.01 22.30 -4.88
N ARG A 239 1.80 22.53 -4.35
CA ARG A 239 0.94 23.62 -4.81
C ARG A 239 0.22 24.29 -3.65
N VAL A 240 -0.11 25.55 -3.87
CA VAL A 240 -0.94 26.35 -2.97
C VAL A 240 -2.34 26.39 -3.55
N VAL A 241 -3.32 25.86 -2.82
CA VAL A 241 -4.73 25.96 -3.22
C VAL A 241 -5.32 27.20 -2.54
N PRO A 242 -5.77 28.23 -3.30
CA PRO A 242 -6.09 29.52 -2.72
C PRO A 242 -7.30 29.51 -1.76
N GLY A 243 -7.03 30.00 -0.54
CA GLY A 243 -7.92 30.81 0.28
C GLY A 243 -7.44 32.26 0.46
N SER A 244 -6.18 32.58 0.14
CA SER A 244 -5.72 33.90 -0.31
C SER A 244 -4.26 33.86 -0.77
N CYS A 245 -4.05 34.27 -2.02
CA CYS A 245 -2.83 34.81 -2.64
C CYS A 245 -1.60 33.90 -2.94
N ALA A 246 -1.28 33.91 -4.25
CA ALA A 246 -0.03 33.56 -4.94
C ALA A 246 0.33 32.06 -5.09
N GLY A 247 0.17 31.60 -6.33
CA GLY A 247 0.53 30.26 -6.80
C GLY A 247 2.03 29.96 -6.73
N GLY A 248 2.33 28.71 -6.39
CA GLY A 248 3.63 28.08 -6.61
C GLY A 248 3.87 27.78 -8.10
N PRO A 249 5.03 27.20 -8.46
CA PRO A 249 5.40 27.02 -9.86
C PRO A 249 4.48 25.99 -10.55
N GLY A 250 3.77 26.46 -11.58
CA GLY A 250 2.98 25.66 -12.53
C GLY A 250 1.47 25.64 -12.27
N ALA A 251 0.67 25.68 -13.34
CA ALA A 251 -0.74 25.30 -13.26
C ALA A 251 -0.84 23.86 -12.74
N PRO A 252 -1.82 23.52 -11.87
CA PRO A 252 -1.90 22.19 -11.30
C PRO A 252 -2.13 21.16 -12.42
N GLU A 253 -1.13 20.32 -12.68
CA GLU A 253 -1.33 19.13 -13.51
C GLU A 253 -2.35 18.22 -12.79
N PRO A 254 -3.33 17.63 -13.50
CA PRO A 254 -4.26 16.69 -12.90
C PRO A 254 -3.53 15.55 -12.18
N LEU A 255 -4.00 15.15 -11.00
CA LEU A 255 -3.30 14.12 -10.21
C LEU A 255 -3.20 12.78 -10.97
N GLY A 256 -4.14 12.52 -11.88
CA GLY A 256 -4.10 11.35 -12.77
C GLY A 256 -2.87 11.29 -13.68
N ALA A 257 -2.32 12.44 -14.10
CA ALA A 257 -1.16 12.47 -14.99
C ALA A 257 0.17 12.29 -14.22
N VAL A 258 0.23 12.83 -13.00
CA VAL A 258 1.39 12.66 -12.09
C VAL A 258 1.40 11.28 -11.42
N HIS A 259 0.21 10.72 -11.19
CA HIS A 259 -0.02 9.42 -10.55
C HIS A 259 0.66 9.28 -9.17
N PRO A 260 0.23 10.05 -8.15
CA PRO A 260 0.85 10.02 -6.84
C PRO A 260 0.51 8.76 -6.03
N SER A 261 1.47 8.33 -5.21
CA SER A 261 1.28 7.40 -4.09
C SER A 261 0.67 8.10 -2.86
N ALA A 262 0.84 9.41 -2.69
CA ALA A 262 0.15 10.15 -1.65
C ALA A 262 -0.06 11.61 -2.02
N VAL A 263 -1.18 12.18 -1.55
CA VAL A 263 -1.43 13.61 -1.59
C VAL A 263 -1.51 14.10 -0.15
N TYR A 264 -0.60 14.98 0.25
CA TYR A 264 -0.53 15.54 1.59
C TYR A 264 -1.17 16.92 1.62
N ARG A 265 -2.06 17.17 2.59
CA ARG A 265 -2.69 18.47 2.82
C ARG A 265 -2.17 19.12 4.10
N LEU A 266 -1.32 20.12 3.95
CA LEU A 266 -0.72 20.90 5.04
C LEU A 266 -1.70 21.86 5.69
N GLY A 267 -1.47 22.11 6.98
CA GLY A 267 -2.26 23.04 7.77
C GLY A 267 -3.66 22.51 8.11
N ALA A 268 -3.90 21.22 7.87
CA ALA A 268 -5.07 20.54 8.40
C ALA A 268 -4.79 20.13 9.85
N ALA A 269 -5.76 20.31 10.74
CA ALA A 269 -5.72 19.63 12.02
C ALA A 269 -5.64 18.10 11.73
N PRO A 270 -4.74 17.34 12.38
CA PRO A 270 -4.47 15.95 12.02
C PRO A 270 -5.69 15.01 12.19
N ASP A 271 -6.70 15.46 12.94
CA ASP A 271 -8.01 14.84 13.13
C ASP A 271 -9.04 15.17 12.04
N ARG A 272 -8.71 16.05 11.06
CA ARG A 272 -9.63 16.36 9.96
C ARG A 272 -10.02 15.10 9.19
N PRO A 273 -11.26 15.04 8.69
CA PRO A 273 -11.68 13.96 7.80
C PRO A 273 -10.78 13.87 6.57
N ILE A 274 -10.44 12.64 6.21
CA ILE A 274 -9.69 12.32 5.00
C ILE A 274 -10.50 12.80 3.78
N GLY A 275 -9.85 13.57 2.91
CA GLY A 275 -10.46 14.04 1.66
C GLY A 275 -10.14 13.13 0.49
N THR A 276 -10.80 13.38 -0.65
CA THR A 276 -10.43 12.78 -1.93
C THR A 276 -10.27 13.85 -3.00
N GLU A 277 -9.30 13.68 -3.90
CA GLU A 277 -9.10 14.51 -5.09
C GLU A 277 -8.68 13.62 -6.26
N ASP A 278 -9.38 13.73 -7.40
CA ASP A 278 -9.18 12.87 -8.58
C ASP A 278 -9.17 11.36 -8.27
N GLY A 279 -9.94 10.95 -7.26
CA GLY A 279 -9.97 9.55 -6.79
C GLY A 279 -8.81 9.13 -5.88
N TYR A 280 -7.80 9.98 -5.67
CA TYR A 280 -6.74 9.78 -4.69
C TYR A 280 -7.19 10.23 -3.29
N VAL A 281 -6.65 9.58 -2.27
CA VAL A 281 -6.83 10.01 -0.87
C VAL A 281 -5.92 11.20 -0.57
N VAL A 282 -6.49 12.22 0.05
CA VAL A 282 -5.78 13.40 0.55
C VAL A 282 -5.60 13.27 2.06
N LEU A 283 -4.35 13.07 2.48
CA LEU A 283 -3.97 12.83 3.87
C LEU A 283 -3.69 14.16 4.60
N PRO A 284 -4.36 14.43 5.74
CA PRO A 284 -4.10 15.63 6.52
C PRO A 284 -2.70 15.57 7.15
N CYS A 285 -1.99 16.67 7.05
CA CYS A 285 -0.67 16.87 7.64
C CYS A 285 -0.67 18.17 8.45
N ASP A 286 0.01 18.14 9.58
CA ASP A 286 0.17 19.32 10.41
C ASP A 286 1.13 20.34 9.78
N ALA A 287 1.38 21.44 10.51
CA ALA A 287 2.22 22.53 10.07
C ALA A 287 3.70 22.14 9.83
N SER A 288 4.15 21.02 10.41
CA SER A 288 5.49 20.46 10.26
C SER A 288 5.59 19.41 9.16
N GLY A 289 4.44 19.02 8.56
CA GLY A 289 4.37 17.94 7.59
C GLY A 289 4.19 16.56 8.22
N ALA A 290 3.93 16.48 9.53
CA ALA A 290 3.60 15.21 10.17
C ALA A 290 2.20 14.76 9.75
N VAL A 291 2.10 13.54 9.22
CA VAL A 291 0.85 12.98 8.72
C VAL A 291 0.01 12.48 9.88
N GLY A 292 -1.24 12.94 9.99
CA GLY A 292 -2.14 12.55 11.09
C GLY A 292 -2.66 11.10 10.98
N THR A 293 -2.73 10.56 9.77
CA THR A 293 -3.21 9.19 9.49
C THR A 293 -2.67 8.67 8.16
N LEU A 294 -2.42 7.36 8.07
CA LEU A 294 -2.05 6.68 6.82
C LEU A 294 -3.18 5.79 6.27
N THR A 295 -4.40 5.98 6.78
CA THR A 295 -5.59 5.30 6.25
C THR A 295 -5.85 5.75 4.82
N GLY A 296 -5.88 4.83 3.87
CA GLY A 296 -6.05 5.12 2.44
C GLY A 296 -4.78 5.59 1.73
N PHE A 297 -3.62 5.57 2.39
CA PHE A 297 -2.32 5.85 1.75
C PHE A 297 -2.11 4.95 0.51
N ALA A 298 -1.40 5.41 -0.52
CA ALA A 298 -1.15 4.64 -1.75
C ALA A 298 -2.38 4.19 -2.53
N ARG A 299 -3.58 4.70 -2.22
CA ARG A 299 -4.79 4.50 -3.05
C ARG A 299 -4.47 4.82 -4.50
N ASP A 300 -4.77 3.86 -5.37
CA ASP A 300 -4.43 3.89 -6.77
C ASP A 300 -5.71 3.72 -7.60
N PRO A 301 -6.35 4.82 -8.04
CA PRO A 301 -7.56 4.73 -8.86
C PRO A 301 -7.29 4.10 -10.23
N LEU A 302 -6.06 4.19 -10.77
CA LEU A 302 -5.71 3.66 -12.09
C LEU A 302 -5.52 2.14 -12.06
N HIS A 303 -4.92 1.66 -10.98
CA HIS A 303 -4.61 0.26 -10.76
C HIS A 303 -5.48 -0.41 -9.70
N ARG A 304 -6.59 0.25 -9.34
CA ARG A 304 -7.68 -0.25 -8.49
C ARG A 304 -7.25 -0.62 -7.07
N TRP A 305 -6.05 -0.22 -6.62
CA TRP A 305 -5.68 -0.45 -5.22
C TRP A 305 -6.56 0.44 -4.35
N PRO A 306 -7.32 -0.14 -3.39
CA PRO A 306 -8.21 0.64 -2.55
C PRO A 306 -7.42 1.72 -1.80
N GLY A 307 -6.20 1.40 -1.38
CA GLY A 307 -5.38 2.16 -0.45
C GLY A 307 -5.03 1.30 0.76
N ASP A 308 -3.92 1.64 1.37
CA ASP A 308 -3.37 0.97 2.53
C ASP A 308 -4.34 1.13 3.68
N PHE A 309 -4.61 0.02 4.35
CA PHE A 309 -5.34 0.06 5.61
C PHE A 309 -6.76 0.64 5.51
N LEU A 310 -7.39 0.60 4.32
CA LEU A 310 -8.80 0.93 4.17
C LEU A 310 -9.71 -0.18 4.67
N VAL A 311 -10.77 0.27 5.36
CA VAL A 311 -11.84 -0.48 6.00
C VAL A 311 -13.10 0.36 5.91
#